data_AF-A0A1V5NRU2-F1
#
_entry.id   AF-A0A1V5NRU2-F1
#
_cell.length_a   1.000
_cell.length_b   1.000
_cell.length_c   1.000
_cell.angle_alpha   90.00
_cell.angle_beta   90.00
_cell.angle_gamma   90.00
#
_symmetry.space_group_name_H-M   'P 1'
#
loop_
_entity.id
_entity.type
_entity.pdbx_description
1 polymer ?
#
loop_
_entity_poly.entity_id
_entity_poly.type
_entity_poly.pdbx_seq_one_letter_code
_entity_poly.pdbx_strand_id
1 'polypeptide(L)'
;MQDHDGIKSCSICKHLPEYQKVELLHGTELLPAEVGRLRIVGGAGIYGADQIRVCQECGTYYRFIHDHDSEAGMGEGYTDEMIGRLTVGQALEALREIERGLHASIAWWAGEVAKGSGAHAERFLAEKKMELEQVSAEIVKLSL
;
A
#
# COMPACT_ATOMS: atom_id res chain seq x y z
N MET A 1 -1.16 -16.52 17.82
CA MET A 1 0.06 -16.01 18.47
C MET A 1 0.97 -15.53 17.36
N GLN A 2 1.29 -14.23 17.29
CA GLN A 2 2.33 -13.75 16.37
C GLN A 2 3.68 -14.07 17.00
N ASP A 3 4.55 -14.77 16.27
CA ASP A 3 5.91 -15.09 16.68
C ASP A 3 6.75 -13.81 16.79
N HIS A 4 6.72 -13.18 17.96
CA HIS A 4 7.52 -12.01 18.28
C HIS A 4 9.03 -12.26 18.16
N ASP A 5 9.48 -13.52 18.24
CA ASP A 5 10.89 -13.89 18.11
C ASP A 5 11.39 -13.90 16.65
N GLY A 6 10.52 -14.18 15.67
CA GLY A 6 10.85 -14.06 14.25
C GLY A 6 11.06 -12.62 13.80
N ILE A 7 10.35 -11.67 14.43
CA ILE A 7 10.49 -10.23 14.16
C ILE A 7 11.83 -9.69 14.66
N LYS A 8 12.27 -10.11 15.86
CA LYS A 8 13.51 -9.61 16.49
C LYS A 8 14.77 -10.02 15.74
N SER A 9 14.72 -11.14 15.03
CA SER A 9 15.82 -11.67 14.22
C SER A 9 15.77 -11.24 12.75
N CYS A 10 14.63 -10.75 12.27
CA CYS A 10 14.42 -10.27 10.90
C CYS A 10 15.29 -9.05 10.58
N SER A 11 15.99 -9.07 9.44
CA SER A 11 16.92 -8.00 9.05
C SER A 11 16.21 -6.70 8.65
N ILE A 12 14.91 -6.79 8.36
CA ILE A 12 14.04 -5.67 7.98
C ILE A 12 13.23 -5.22 9.21
N CYS A 13 12.38 -6.11 9.75
CA CYS A 13 11.35 -5.74 10.73
C CYS A 13 11.88 -5.36 12.11
N LYS A 14 13.13 -5.71 12.46
CA LYS A 14 13.75 -5.25 13.72
C LYS A 14 14.02 -3.74 13.74
N HIS A 15 14.09 -3.11 12.56
CA HIS A 15 14.30 -1.66 12.40
C HIS A 15 13.01 -0.89 12.18
N LEU A 16 11.89 -1.59 11.95
CA LEU A 16 10.61 -0.94 11.65
C LEU A 16 9.78 -0.74 12.93
N PRO A 17 9.30 0.50 13.19
CA PRO A 17 8.48 0.79 14.35
C PRO A 17 7.11 0.09 14.26
N GLU A 18 6.38 0.11 15.37
CA GLU A 18 4.96 -0.27 15.35
C GLU A 18 4.14 0.74 14.56
N TYR A 19 4.45 2.01 14.74
CA TYR A 19 3.86 3.13 14.03
C TYR A 19 4.86 4.29 13.98
N GLN A 20 4.96 4.94 12.83
CA GLN A 20 5.65 6.23 12.68
C GLN A 20 5.00 7.03 11.56
N LYS A 21 4.90 8.34 11.78
CA LYS A 21 4.51 9.32 10.77
C LYS A 21 5.60 10.39 10.73
N VAL A 22 6.02 10.80 9.53
CA VAL A 22 7.01 11.84 9.29
C VAL A 22 6.48 12.85 8.29
N GLU A 23 6.83 14.11 8.50
CA GLU A 23 6.55 15.21 7.57
C GLU A 23 7.80 15.49 6.75
N LEU A 24 7.72 15.33 5.44
CA LEU A 24 8.84 15.40 4.51
C LEU A 24 9.12 16.82 3.99
N LEU A 25 8.14 17.73 4.07
CA LEU A 25 8.26 19.03 3.40
C LEU A 25 9.11 20.03 4.21
N HIS A 26 8.86 20.13 5.52
CA HIS A 26 9.57 21.02 6.43
C HIS A 26 10.35 20.26 7.52
N GLY A 27 10.17 18.94 7.61
CA GLY A 27 10.85 18.07 8.56
C GLY A 27 12.21 17.57 8.09
N THR A 28 12.99 17.04 9.03
CA THR A 28 14.27 16.34 8.76
C THR A 28 14.21 14.85 9.10
N GLU A 29 13.11 14.41 9.70
CA GLU A 29 12.88 13.01 10.03
C GLU A 29 12.43 12.24 8.78
N LEU A 30 12.92 11.01 8.66
CA LEU A 30 12.56 10.10 7.59
C LEU A 30 12.10 8.77 8.19
N LEU A 31 11.25 8.06 7.47
CA LEU A 31 11.00 6.66 7.78
C LEU A 31 12.29 5.84 7.60
N PRO A 32 12.46 4.73 8.35
CA PRO A 32 13.60 3.84 8.17
C PRO A 32 13.73 3.38 6.72
N ALA A 33 14.96 3.29 6.20
CA ALA A 33 15.22 2.87 4.83
C ALA A 33 14.67 1.47 4.52
N GLU A 34 14.53 0.62 5.55
CA GLU A 34 13.91 -0.71 5.48
C GLU A 34 12.46 -0.69 4.99
N VAL A 35 11.74 0.43 5.11
CA VAL A 35 10.39 0.59 4.55
C VAL A 35 10.38 0.39 3.03
N GLY A 36 11.45 0.81 2.35
CA GLY A 36 11.65 0.62 0.91
C GLY A 36 12.00 -0.83 0.51
N ARG A 37 12.32 -1.70 1.47
CA ARG A 37 12.61 -3.13 1.25
C ARG A 37 11.37 -4.02 1.37
N LEU A 38 10.25 -3.48 1.83
CA LEU A 38 9.00 -4.22 1.93
C LEU A 38 8.37 -4.41 0.55
N ARG A 39 7.81 -5.60 0.29
CA ARG A 39 7.09 -5.89 -0.96
C ARG A 39 5.70 -5.28 -0.90
N ILE A 40 5.31 -4.52 -1.91
CA ILE A 40 3.93 -4.04 -2.06
C ILE A 40 3.05 -5.23 -2.45
N VAL A 41 1.90 -5.39 -1.80
CA VAL A 41 0.93 -6.46 -2.05
C VAL A 41 -0.47 -5.96 -2.41
N GLY A 42 -0.71 -4.66 -2.31
CA GLY A 42 -1.94 -4.03 -2.80
C GLY A 42 -2.00 -2.55 -2.44
N GLY A 43 -2.78 -1.79 -3.19
CA GLY A 43 -3.03 -0.38 -2.93
C GLY A 43 -2.06 0.53 -3.66
N ALA A 44 -2.57 1.69 -4.11
CA ALA A 44 -1.84 2.57 -4.99
C ALA A 44 -0.71 3.34 -4.29
N GLY A 45 -0.83 3.62 -2.99
CA GLY A 45 0.19 4.35 -2.23
C GLY A 45 0.43 5.78 -2.73
N ILE A 46 -0.59 6.41 -3.30
CA ILE A 46 -0.54 7.78 -3.84
C ILE A 46 -1.70 8.59 -3.26
N TYR A 47 -1.48 9.89 -3.03
CA TYR A 47 -2.51 10.84 -2.60
C TYR A 47 -3.31 10.36 -1.38
N GLY A 48 -2.61 9.88 -0.35
CA GLY A 48 -3.23 9.42 0.89
C GLY A 48 -3.88 8.03 0.79
N ALA A 49 -3.84 7.36 -0.37
CA ALA A 49 -4.34 6.01 -0.50
C ALA A 49 -3.43 5.00 0.20
N ASP A 50 -4.06 4.09 0.94
CA ASP A 50 -3.38 2.96 1.59
C ASP A 50 -2.55 2.14 0.59
N GLN A 51 -1.40 1.69 1.06
CA GLN A 51 -0.61 0.64 0.43
C GLN A 51 -0.23 -0.41 1.46
N ILE A 52 -0.62 -1.65 1.19
CA ILE A 52 -0.28 -2.78 2.03
C ILE A 52 1.06 -3.33 1.55
N ARG A 53 1.99 -3.44 2.49
CA ARG A 53 3.34 -3.97 2.27
C ARG A 53 3.60 -5.15 3.19
N VAL A 54 4.42 -6.10 2.74
CA VAL A 54 4.80 -7.28 3.51
C VAL A 54 6.31 -7.44 3.53
N CYS A 55 6.85 -7.80 4.69
CA CYS A 55 8.23 -8.22 4.82
C CYS A 55 8.40 -9.62 4.22
N GLN A 56 9.29 -9.76 3.24
CA GLN A 56 9.54 -11.05 2.58
C GLN A 56 10.30 -12.03 3.49
N GLU A 57 11.01 -11.54 4.51
CA GLU A 57 11.80 -12.39 5.42
C GLU A 57 10.96 -13.04 6.51
N CYS A 58 10.06 -12.30 7.15
CA CYS A 58 9.29 -12.79 8.31
C CYS A 58 7.77 -12.72 8.15
N GLY A 59 7.27 -12.25 6.99
CA GLY A 59 5.83 -12.21 6.69
C GLY A 59 5.03 -11.16 7.46
N THR A 60 5.68 -10.22 8.17
CA THR A 60 4.97 -9.13 8.87
C THR A 60 4.40 -8.12 7.86
N TYR A 61 3.14 -7.72 8.08
CA TYR A 61 2.44 -6.76 7.22
C TYR A 61 2.50 -5.35 7.81
N TYR A 62 2.47 -4.37 6.92
CA TYR A 62 2.47 -2.96 7.23
C TYR A 62 1.48 -2.24 6.31
N ARG A 63 0.79 -1.25 6.86
CA ARG A 63 0.13 -0.19 6.11
C ARG A 63 1.14 0.93 5.89
N PHE A 64 1.29 1.34 4.65
CA PHE A 64 2.07 2.51 4.25
C PHE A 64 1.13 3.53 3.61
N ILE A 65 1.29 4.81 3.95
CA ILE A 65 0.60 5.93 3.31
C ILE A 65 1.64 6.96 2.91
N HIS A 66 1.53 7.43 1.66
CA HIS A 66 2.20 8.63 1.18
C HIS A 66 1.12 9.64 0.82
N ASP A 67 1.07 10.73 1.58
CA ASP A 67 0.10 11.80 1.42
C ASP A 67 0.81 13.07 0.99
N HIS A 68 0.26 13.72 -0.04
CA HIS A 68 0.84 14.91 -0.61
C HIS A 68 -0.28 15.85 -1.02
N ASP A 69 -0.28 17.03 -0.42
CA ASP A 69 -1.14 18.13 -0.83
C ASP A 69 -0.27 19.30 -1.28
N SER A 70 -0.32 19.55 -2.58
CA SER A 70 0.18 20.79 -3.15
C SER A 70 -0.96 21.81 -3.08
N GLU A 71 -1.05 22.58 -2.00
CA GLU A 71 -1.93 23.74 -2.01
C GLU A 71 -1.51 24.64 -3.18
N ALA A 72 -2.43 24.89 -4.12
CA ALA A 72 -2.19 25.63 -5.35
C ALA A 72 -1.94 27.15 -5.12
N GLY A 73 -1.05 27.50 -4.20
CA GLY A 73 -0.60 28.85 -3.89
C GLY A 73 -1.26 29.54 -2.69
N MET A 74 -1.99 28.81 -1.82
CA MET A 74 -2.76 29.40 -0.70
C MET A 74 -2.22 29.05 0.71
N GLY A 75 -1.24 28.16 0.81
CA GLY A 75 -0.64 27.71 2.06
C GLY A 75 0.68 26.95 1.84
N GLU A 76 1.29 26.46 2.92
CA GLU A 76 2.66 25.88 2.89
C GLU A 76 2.71 24.47 2.28
N GLY A 77 1.56 23.85 1.97
CA GLY A 77 1.49 22.46 1.51
C GLY A 77 1.98 21.46 2.55
N TYR A 78 1.84 20.17 2.30
CA TYR A 78 2.46 19.14 3.13
C TYR A 78 2.78 17.90 2.31
N THR A 79 3.75 17.13 2.81
CA THR A 79 4.02 15.78 2.31
C THR A 79 4.31 14.91 3.51
N ASP A 80 3.44 13.95 3.78
CA ASP A 80 3.57 13.06 4.93
C ASP A 80 3.78 11.63 4.46
N GLU A 81 4.64 10.90 5.18
CA GLU A 81 4.73 9.46 5.08
C GLU A 81 4.40 8.80 6.42
N MET A 82 3.69 7.69 6.33
CA MET A 82 3.29 6.92 7.50
C MET A 82 3.51 5.44 7.26
N ILE A 83 4.01 4.75 8.28
CA ILE A 83 4.03 3.29 8.34
C ILE A 83 3.42 2.81 9.66
N GLY A 84 2.55 1.81 9.57
CA GLY A 84 1.96 1.14 10.73
C GLY A 84 1.97 -0.37 10.54
N ARG A 85 2.38 -1.11 11.57
CA ARG A 85 2.34 -2.58 11.57
C ARG A 85 0.90 -3.06 11.64
N LEU A 86 0.62 -4.15 10.93
CA LEU A 86 -0.68 -4.79 10.92
C LEU A 86 -0.60 -6.19 11.52
N THR A 87 -1.65 -6.55 12.25
CA THR A 87 -1.98 -7.95 12.49
C THR A 87 -2.43 -8.61 11.18
N VAL A 88 -2.40 -9.94 11.13
CA VAL A 88 -2.89 -10.70 9.97
C VAL A 88 -4.36 -10.38 9.66
N GLY A 89 -5.20 -10.24 10.69
CA GLY A 89 -6.61 -9.87 10.52
C GLY A 89 -6.79 -8.49 9.89
N GLN A 90 -6.05 -7.49 10.37
CA GLN A 90 -6.08 -6.14 9.80
C GLN A 90 -5.54 -6.10 8.37
N ALA A 91 -4.49 -6.88 8.07
CA ALA A 91 -3.96 -7.00 6.71
C ALA A 91 -5.01 -7.62 5.76
N LEU A 92 -5.70 -8.68 6.21
CA LEU A 92 -6.75 -9.33 5.43
C LEU A 92 -7.94 -8.39 5.17
N GLU A 93 -8.38 -7.63 6.17
CA GLU A 93 -9.45 -6.65 6.03
C GLU A 93 -9.09 -5.56 5.01
N ALA A 94 -7.88 -5.00 5.12
CA ALA A 94 -7.40 -3.96 4.21
C ALA A 94 -7.25 -4.48 2.76
N LEU A 95 -6.72 -5.70 2.58
CA LEU A 95 -6.60 -6.31 1.25
C LEU A 95 -7.97 -6.55 0.61
N ARG A 96 -8.98 -6.97 1.39
CA ARG A 96 -10.36 -7.14 0.88
C ARG A 96 -11.01 -5.80 0.51
N GLU A 97 -10.67 -4.72 1.19
CA GLU A 97 -11.12 -3.38 0.82
C GLU A 97 -10.52 -2.94 -0.52
N ILE A 98 -9.22 -3.14 -0.68
CA ILE A 98 -8.51 -2.89 -1.95
C ILE A 98 -9.11 -3.74 -3.08
N GLU A 99 -9.34 -5.04 -2.85
CA GLU A 99 -9.96 -5.94 -3.83
C GLU A 99 -11.31 -5.42 -4.33
N ARG A 100 -12.19 -4.95 -3.42
CA ARG A 100 -13.47 -4.34 -3.80
C ARG A 100 -13.28 -3.08 -4.64
N GLY A 101 -12.34 -2.22 -4.25
CA GLY A 101 -11.99 -1.01 -5.02
C GLY A 101 -11.49 -1.33 -6.42
N LEU A 102 -10.67 -2.39 -6.56
CA LEU A 102 -10.16 -2.86 -7.85
C LEU A 102 -11.27 -3.38 -8.75
N HIS A 103 -12.21 -4.16 -8.22
CA HIS A 103 -13.38 -4.59 -9.00
C HIS A 103 -14.18 -3.41 -9.56
N ALA A 104 -14.43 -2.39 -8.74
CA ALA A 104 -15.12 -1.17 -9.19
C ALA A 104 -14.31 -0.42 -10.27
N SER A 105 -13.01 -0.28 -10.06
CA SER A 105 -12.10 0.39 -11.02
C SER A 105 -12.02 -0.35 -12.35
N ILE A 106 -11.90 -1.68 -12.33
CA ILE A 106 -11.90 -2.53 -13.53
C ILE A 106 -13.20 -2.36 -14.30
N ALA A 107 -14.36 -2.40 -13.62
CA ALA A 107 -15.65 -2.20 -14.27
C ALA A 107 -15.75 -0.83 -14.96
N TRP A 108 -15.26 0.22 -14.30
CA TRP A 108 -15.24 1.57 -14.85
C TRP A 108 -14.33 1.69 -16.08
N TRP A 109 -13.07 1.25 -15.97
CA TRP A 109 -12.11 1.32 -17.09
C TRP A 109 -12.51 0.42 -18.27
N ALA A 110 -13.10 -0.73 -18.02
CA ALA A 110 -13.67 -1.57 -19.09
C ALA A 110 -14.78 -0.84 -19.85
N GLY A 111 -15.62 -0.06 -19.14
CA GLY A 111 -16.61 0.81 -19.75
C GLY A 111 -16.00 1.91 -20.62
N GLU A 112 -14.90 2.53 -20.17
CA GLU A 112 -14.18 3.54 -20.95
C GLU A 112 -13.50 2.96 -22.19
N VAL A 113 -12.91 1.77 -22.09
CA VAL A 113 -12.37 1.05 -23.26
C VAL A 113 -13.48 0.77 -24.28
N ALA A 114 -14.66 0.33 -23.83
CA ALA A 114 -15.79 0.07 -24.71
C ALA A 114 -16.33 1.34 -25.42
N LYS A 115 -16.15 2.52 -24.83
CA LYS A 115 -16.48 3.82 -25.45
C LYS A 115 -15.41 4.33 -26.42
N GLY A 116 -14.27 3.66 -26.52
CA GLY A 116 -13.17 4.06 -27.40
C GLY A 116 -12.23 5.10 -26.77
N SER A 117 -12.14 5.19 -25.44
CA SER A 117 -11.25 6.14 -24.72
C SER A 117 -9.75 5.89 -24.91
N GLY A 118 -9.35 4.96 -25.79
CA GLY A 118 -8.00 4.79 -26.31
C GLY A 118 -7.02 4.06 -25.38
N ALA A 119 -5.74 4.01 -25.79
CA ALA A 119 -4.67 3.22 -25.16
C ALA A 119 -4.45 3.52 -23.66
N HIS A 120 -4.83 4.70 -23.20
CA HIS A 120 -4.73 5.08 -21.80
C HIS A 120 -5.68 4.28 -20.90
N ALA A 121 -6.93 4.10 -21.33
CA ALA A 121 -7.92 3.31 -20.61
C ALA A 121 -7.55 1.82 -20.60
N GLU A 122 -7.01 1.32 -21.72
CA GLU A 122 -6.53 -0.05 -21.83
C GLU A 122 -5.37 -0.34 -20.86
N ARG A 123 -4.42 0.60 -20.76
CA ARG A 123 -3.30 0.49 -19.82
C ARG A 123 -3.79 0.41 -18.38
N PHE A 124 -4.66 1.33 -17.95
CA PHE A 124 -5.18 1.32 -16.58
C PHE A 124 -6.02 0.07 -16.30
N LEU A 125 -6.81 -0.41 -17.26
CA LEU A 125 -7.54 -1.67 -17.12
C LEU A 125 -6.59 -2.85 -16.87
N ALA A 126 -5.49 -2.93 -17.63
CA ALA A 126 -4.48 -3.98 -17.46
C ALA A 126 -3.78 -3.89 -16.10
N GLU A 127 -3.36 -2.69 -15.69
CA GLU A 127 -2.74 -2.44 -14.39
C GLU A 127 -3.66 -2.88 -13.23
N LYS A 128 -4.94 -2.53 -13.29
CA LYS A 128 -5.91 -2.89 -12.23
C LYS A 128 -6.21 -4.38 -12.18
N LYS A 129 -6.22 -5.08 -13.32
CA LYS A 129 -6.36 -6.54 -13.36
C LYS A 129 -5.15 -7.25 -12.75
N MET A 130 -3.94 -6.80 -13.09
CA MET A 130 -2.71 -7.36 -12.52
C MET A 130 -2.65 -7.14 -11.01
N GLU A 131 -3.02 -5.95 -10.54
CA GLU A 131 -3.11 -5.65 -9.10
C GLU A 131 -4.15 -6.55 -8.41
N LEU A 132 -5.30 -6.80 -9.04
CA LEU A 132 -6.33 -7.69 -8.49
C LEU A 132 -5.81 -9.12 -8.33
N GLU A 133 -5.14 -9.67 -9.34
CA GLU A 133 -4.55 -11.01 -9.27
C GLU A 133 -3.56 -11.13 -8.10
N GLN A 134 -2.72 -10.11 -7.92
CA GLN A 134 -1.77 -10.05 -6.81
C GLN A 134 -2.46 -9.99 -5.44
N VAL A 135 -3.46 -9.12 -5.29
CA VAL A 135 -4.21 -8.94 -4.03
C VAL A 135 -4.98 -10.21 -3.69
N SER A 136 -5.69 -10.81 -4.64
CA SER A 136 -6.45 -12.04 -4.41
C SER A 136 -5.54 -13.21 -4.04
N ALA A 137 -4.34 -13.32 -4.64
CA ALA A 137 -3.36 -14.33 -4.27
C ALA A 137 -2.87 -14.16 -2.80
N GLU A 138 -2.64 -12.93 -2.37
CA GLU A 138 -2.22 -12.65 -0.99
C GLU A 138 -3.36 -12.90 0.02
N ILE A 139 -4.62 -12.59 -0.33
CA ILE A 139 -5.80 -12.90 0.48
C ILE A 139 -5.93 -14.41 0.70
N VAL A 140 -5.77 -15.22 -0.35
CA VAL A 140 -5.82 -16.68 -0.27
C VAL A 140 -4.74 -17.18 0.69
N LYS A 141 -3.51 -16.69 0.54
CA LYS A 141 -2.39 -17.06 1.41
C LYS A 141 -2.67 -16.76 2.90
N LEU A 142 -3.35 -15.66 3.21
CA LEU A 142 -3.69 -15.26 4.58
C LEU A 142 -4.94 -15.95 5.15
N SER A 143 -5.73 -16.60 4.30
CA SER A 143 -6.98 -17.27 4.69
C SER A 143 -6.81 -18.78 4.94
N LEU A 144 -5.60 -19.31 4.73
CA LEU A 144 -5.20 -20.70 4.96
C LEU A 144 -4.50 -20.84 6.33
#